data_AF-A0A368BC96-F1
#
_entry.id   AF-A0A368BC96-F1
#
_cell.length_a   1.000
_cell.length_b   1.000
_cell.length_c   1.000
_cell.angle_alpha   90.00
_cell.angle_beta   90.00
_cell.angle_gamma   90.00
#
_symmetry.space_group_name_H-M   'P 1'
#
loop_
_entity.id
_entity.type
_entity.pdbx_description
1 polymer ?
#
loop_
_entity_poly.entity_id
_entity_poly.type
_entity_poly.pdbx_seq_one_letter_code
_entity_poly.pdbx_strand_id
1 'polypeptide(L)'
;MSSQNSTAREAFDSKQRMPESSRRRMREAVVQFLYALQPSEPLPESLDPSILHLLLESLRDRSTKARAKATLHLQQGRENFLESLHHILSPLDLLGSSDASDDIGLHLREWKLEEERLQEHLENIRREINGNKEPSRLRESMRGASQSNRASMAAAEATAESTPTLPALREAQKMAAELQSKITPLAHRLSLSLGNEETELPELSAVAKAERELANASSSIEAYYGQLRCHLEKVDSELAAVIENYSPERLDRVDRAILRLGGYELLFDPGIPSAVAINEAIELARAFGTTDSPSFVNGILDQLAKKGHGTVTEE
;
A
#
# COMPACT_ATOMS: atom_id res chain seq x y z
N MET A 1 -13.06 29.86 36.58
CA MET A 1 -12.33 29.79 35.29
C MET A 1 -11.54 28.50 35.10
N SER A 2 -11.40 27.64 36.11
CA SER A 2 -10.65 26.36 36.01
C SER A 2 -11.41 25.20 35.33
N SER A 3 -12.76 25.17 35.36
CA SER A 3 -13.55 24.09 34.73
C SER A 3 -13.72 24.22 33.21
N GLN A 4 -13.52 25.42 32.63
CA GLN A 4 -13.60 25.61 31.17
C GLN A 4 -12.28 25.28 30.45
N ASN A 5 -11.14 25.33 31.15
CA ASN A 5 -9.84 24.94 30.59
C ASN A 5 -9.60 23.41 30.62
N SER A 6 -10.27 22.66 31.50
CA SER A 6 -10.19 21.18 31.55
C SER A 6 -11.01 20.56 30.41
N THR A 7 -12.22 21.06 30.18
CA THR A 7 -13.10 20.59 29.09
C THR A 7 -12.56 20.93 27.69
N ALA A 8 -11.86 22.06 27.53
CA ALA A 8 -11.19 22.40 26.27
C ALA A 8 -9.94 21.55 26.00
N ARG A 9 -9.21 21.14 27.04
CA ARG A 9 -8.06 20.22 26.93
C ARG A 9 -8.51 18.81 26.60
N GLU A 10 -9.56 18.31 27.24
CA GLU A 10 -10.17 17.00 26.94
C GLU A 10 -10.79 16.95 25.53
N ALA A 11 -11.41 18.05 25.08
CA ALA A 11 -11.92 18.16 23.71
C ALA A 11 -10.79 18.23 22.65
N PHE A 12 -9.63 18.80 22.99
CA PHE A 12 -8.45 18.84 22.12
C PHE A 12 -7.76 17.47 22.06
N ASP A 13 -7.64 16.77 23.19
CA ASP A 13 -7.10 15.40 23.27
C ASP A 13 -8.00 14.38 22.57
N SER A 14 -9.32 14.57 22.60
CA SER A 14 -10.27 13.69 21.91
C SER A 14 -10.17 13.74 20.38
N LYS A 15 -9.66 14.84 19.82
CA LYS A 15 -9.48 15.01 18.36
C LYS A 15 -8.19 14.39 17.81
N GLN A 16 -7.23 14.05 18.67
CA GLN A 16 -5.98 13.36 18.31
C GLN A 16 -5.98 11.87 18.68
N ARG A 17 -7.02 11.37 19.36
CA ARG A 17 -7.16 9.94 19.63
C ARG A 17 -7.40 9.19 18.33
N MET A 18 -6.42 8.38 17.95
CA MET A 18 -6.55 7.44 16.85
C MET A 18 -7.78 6.54 17.07
N PRO A 19 -8.58 6.26 16.01
CA PRO A 19 -9.73 5.37 16.13
C PRO A 19 -9.34 4.01 16.72
N GLU A 20 -10.17 3.44 17.59
CA GLU A 20 -9.90 2.14 18.23
C GLU A 20 -9.66 1.03 17.19
N SER A 21 -10.40 1.04 16.08
CA SER A 21 -10.20 0.10 14.97
C SER A 21 -8.82 0.21 14.31
N SER A 22 -8.19 1.39 14.35
CA SER A 22 -6.85 1.61 13.82
C SER A 22 -5.79 1.12 14.80
N ARG A 23 -5.98 1.38 16.10
CA ARG A 23 -5.09 0.87 17.16
C ARG A 23 -5.06 -0.65 17.20
N ARG A 24 -6.22 -1.31 17.13
CA ARG A 24 -6.29 -2.77 17.07
C ARG A 24 -5.48 -3.35 15.92
N ARG A 25 -5.60 -2.78 14.71
CA ARG A 25 -4.78 -3.21 13.56
C ARG A 25 -3.29 -2.99 13.79
N MET A 26 -2.89 -1.87 14.41
CA MET A 26 -1.49 -1.61 14.74
C MET A 26 -0.94 -2.65 15.72
N ARG A 27 -1.72 -3.03 16.74
CA ARG A 27 -1.34 -4.09 17.67
C ARG A 27 -1.18 -5.44 16.98
N GLU A 28 -2.18 -5.84 16.19
CA GLU A 28 -2.13 -7.10 15.43
C GLU A 28 -0.89 -7.12 14.49
N ALA A 29 -0.63 -6.01 13.80
CA ALA A 29 0.54 -5.83 12.94
C ALA A 29 1.86 -5.99 13.70
N VAL A 30 2.02 -5.28 14.82
CA VAL A 30 3.24 -5.34 15.62
C VAL A 30 3.43 -6.70 16.27
N VAL A 31 2.37 -7.37 16.77
CA VAL A 31 2.47 -8.74 17.31
C VAL A 31 2.95 -9.72 16.24
N GLN A 32 2.37 -9.68 15.03
CA GLN A 32 2.78 -10.56 13.94
C GLN A 32 4.24 -10.31 13.52
N PHE A 33 4.68 -9.05 13.56
CA PHE A 33 6.07 -8.70 13.31
C PHE A 33 7.01 -9.24 14.41
N LEU A 34 6.68 -9.01 15.68
CA LEU A 34 7.45 -9.52 16.82
C LEU A 34 7.51 -11.05 16.86
N TYR A 35 6.44 -11.72 16.41
CA TYR A 35 6.39 -13.17 16.27
C TYR A 35 7.36 -13.72 15.22
N ALA A 36 7.52 -12.99 14.10
CA ALA A 36 8.39 -13.40 13.00
C ALA A 36 9.88 -13.37 13.37
N LEU A 37 10.24 -12.64 14.43
CA LEU A 37 11.63 -12.46 14.89
C LEU A 37 12.08 -13.52 15.87
N GLN A 38 13.38 -13.84 15.84
CA GLN A 38 13.96 -14.77 16.79
C GLN A 38 14.07 -14.17 18.21
N PRO A 39 13.94 -15.00 19.27
CA PRO A 39 14.07 -14.55 20.66
C PRO A 39 15.35 -13.78 21.00
N SER A 40 16.46 -14.22 20.41
CA SER A 40 17.83 -13.81 20.73
C SER A 40 18.35 -12.70 19.82
N GLU A 41 17.57 -12.29 18.82
CA GLU A 41 17.95 -11.22 17.89
C GLU A 41 17.45 -9.87 18.42
N PRO A 42 18.28 -8.81 18.35
CA PRO A 42 17.80 -7.47 18.63
C PRO A 42 16.71 -7.08 17.63
N LEU A 43 15.74 -6.30 18.07
CA LEU A 43 14.70 -5.80 17.19
C LEU A 43 15.33 -4.98 16.04
N PRO A 44 15.01 -5.27 14.77
CA PRO A 44 15.55 -4.54 13.63
C PRO A 44 15.13 -3.07 13.69
N GLU A 45 15.95 -2.19 13.13
CA GLU A 45 15.70 -0.74 13.13
C GLU A 45 14.45 -0.35 12.34
N SER A 46 14.09 -1.15 11.33
CA SER A 46 12.90 -0.95 10.51
C SER A 46 12.07 -2.23 10.40
N LEU A 47 10.77 -2.06 10.15
CA LEU A 47 9.86 -3.17 9.85
C LEU A 47 10.19 -3.75 8.46
N ASP A 48 10.14 -5.07 8.34
CA ASP A 48 10.27 -5.74 7.04
C ASP A 48 9.14 -5.28 6.10
N PRO A 49 9.46 -4.67 4.95
CA PRO A 49 8.45 -4.22 3.99
C PRO A 49 7.51 -5.33 3.51
N SER A 50 7.98 -6.58 3.48
CA SER A 50 7.21 -7.75 3.05
C SER A 50 6.11 -8.10 4.04
N ILE A 51 6.39 -8.02 5.34
CA ILE A 51 5.41 -8.26 6.40
C ILE A 51 4.40 -7.11 6.43
N LEU A 52 4.87 -5.86 6.32
CA LEU A 52 4.01 -4.69 6.25
C LEU A 52 3.07 -4.73 5.04
N HIS A 53 3.59 -5.18 3.88
CA HIS A 53 2.81 -5.41 2.68
C HIS A 53 1.69 -6.43 2.85
N LEU A 54 1.94 -7.52 3.58
CA LEU A 54 0.95 -8.55 3.87
C LEU A 54 -0.14 -8.04 4.81
N LEU A 55 0.26 -7.37 5.90
CA LEU A 55 -0.66 -6.80 6.89
C LEU A 55 -1.60 -5.75 6.29
N LEU A 56 -1.10 -4.98 5.33
CA LEU A 56 -1.86 -3.92 4.66
C LEU A 56 -2.53 -4.37 3.37
N GLU A 57 -2.55 -5.67 3.05
CA GLU A 57 -3.09 -6.20 1.79
C GLU A 57 -4.52 -5.71 1.52
N SER A 58 -5.39 -5.71 2.53
CA SER A 58 -6.77 -5.24 2.38
C SER A 58 -6.89 -3.76 1.98
N LEU A 59 -6.00 -2.89 2.48
CA LEU A 59 -5.97 -1.47 2.10
C LEU A 59 -5.35 -1.30 0.72
N ARG A 60 -4.32 -2.09 0.40
CA ARG A 60 -3.72 -2.12 -0.94
C ARG A 60 -4.72 -2.57 -2.00
N ASP A 61 -5.55 -3.55 -1.69
CA ASP A 61 -6.59 -4.04 -2.61
C ASP A 61 -7.67 -2.96 -2.84
N ARG A 62 -8.03 -2.20 -1.80
CA ARG A 62 -8.92 -1.03 -1.95
C ARG A 62 -8.30 0.04 -2.83
N SER A 63 -7.03 0.36 -2.63
CA SER A 63 -6.31 1.32 -3.48
C SER A 63 -6.25 0.83 -4.93
N THR A 64 -5.83 -0.42 -5.13
CA THR A 64 -5.77 -1.07 -6.46
C THR A 64 -7.12 -1.00 -7.16
N LYS A 65 -8.22 -1.29 -6.45
CA LYS A 65 -9.57 -1.20 -7.01
C LYS A 65 -9.99 0.23 -7.34
N ALA A 66 -9.61 1.21 -6.53
CA ALA A 66 -9.86 2.62 -6.82
C ALA A 66 -9.10 3.06 -8.08
N ARG A 67 -7.82 2.68 -8.19
CA ARG A 67 -6.99 2.93 -9.37
C ARG A 67 -7.59 2.30 -10.62
N ALA A 68 -7.96 1.03 -10.56
CA ALA A 68 -8.54 0.31 -11.67
C ALA A 68 -9.85 0.95 -12.18
N LYS A 69 -10.72 1.41 -11.28
CA LYS A 69 -11.93 2.15 -11.65
C LYS A 69 -11.60 3.48 -12.33
N ALA A 70 -10.62 4.21 -11.79
CA ALA A 70 -10.18 5.46 -12.40
C ALA A 70 -9.58 5.23 -13.79
N THR A 71 -8.75 4.20 -13.98
CA THR A 71 -8.18 3.81 -15.27
C THR A 71 -9.28 3.61 -16.33
N LEU A 72 -10.32 2.83 -15.99
CA LEU A 72 -11.43 2.57 -16.93
C LEU A 72 -12.23 3.84 -17.28
N HIS A 73 -12.31 4.81 -16.38
CA HIS A 73 -12.93 6.09 -16.64
C HIS A 73 -12.04 6.97 -17.52
N LEU A 74 -10.74 7.06 -17.24
CA LEU A 74 -9.78 7.89 -17.97
C LEU A 74 -9.48 7.40 -19.39
N GLN A 75 -9.67 6.11 -19.64
CA GLN A 75 -9.59 5.47 -20.96
C GLN A 75 -10.63 6.00 -21.96
N GLN A 76 -11.75 6.55 -21.48
CA GLN A 76 -12.84 6.99 -22.35
C GLN A 76 -12.35 7.99 -23.40
N GLY A 77 -12.67 7.73 -24.66
CA GLY A 77 -12.18 8.52 -25.81
C GLY A 77 -10.99 7.93 -26.56
N ARG A 78 -10.39 6.83 -26.08
CA ARG A 78 -9.33 6.08 -26.81
C ARG A 78 -9.86 5.00 -27.77
N GLU A 79 -11.17 4.83 -27.87
CA GLU A 79 -11.81 3.71 -28.58
C GLU A 79 -11.49 3.69 -30.08
N ASN A 80 -11.47 4.86 -30.73
CA ASN A 80 -11.25 4.99 -32.18
C ASN A 80 -9.76 5.07 -32.57
N PHE A 81 -8.87 4.90 -31.60
CA PHE A 81 -7.45 5.11 -31.80
C PHE A 81 -6.82 4.00 -32.65
N LEU A 82 -7.21 2.75 -32.40
CA LEU A 82 -6.75 1.60 -33.19
C LEU A 82 -7.20 1.68 -34.65
N GLU A 83 -8.42 2.17 -34.90
CA GLU A 83 -8.91 2.42 -36.26
C GLU A 83 -8.07 3.48 -36.97
N SER A 84 -7.71 4.56 -36.26
CA SER A 84 -6.86 5.63 -36.77
C SER A 84 -5.46 5.12 -37.14
N LEU A 85 -4.84 4.29 -36.30
CA LEU A 85 -3.56 3.65 -36.61
C LEU A 85 -3.66 2.69 -37.80
N HIS A 86 -4.76 1.93 -37.90
CA HIS A 86 -4.99 1.04 -39.04
C HIS A 86 -5.08 1.81 -40.36
N HIS A 87 -5.75 2.96 -40.38
CA HIS A 87 -5.82 3.83 -41.56
C HIS A 87 -4.45 4.36 -42.00
N ILE A 88 -3.53 4.61 -41.06
CA ILE A 88 -2.16 5.05 -41.36
C ILE A 88 -1.31 3.88 -41.87
N LEU A 89 -1.46 2.68 -41.28
CA LEU A 89 -0.68 1.50 -41.62
C LEU A 89 -1.10 0.82 -42.94
N SER A 90 -2.40 0.82 -43.26
CA SER A 90 -2.92 0.09 -44.43
C SER A 90 -2.24 0.46 -45.76
N PRO A 91 -1.99 1.75 -46.07
CA PRO A 91 -1.22 2.13 -47.26
C PRO A 91 0.25 1.69 -47.21
N LEU A 92 0.85 1.64 -46.02
CA LEU A 92 2.26 1.26 -45.82
C LEU A 92 2.48 -0.23 -46.02
N ASP A 93 1.55 -1.06 -45.54
CA ASP A 93 1.63 -2.52 -45.71
C ASP A 93 1.52 -2.95 -47.19
N LEU A 94 0.82 -2.17 -48.02
CA LEU A 94 0.73 -2.38 -49.47
C LEU A 94 2.04 -2.05 -50.22
N LEU A 95 2.88 -1.19 -49.66
CA LEU A 95 4.12 -0.76 -50.30
C LEU A 95 5.26 -1.80 -50.19
N GLY A 96 5.11 -2.81 -49.31
CA GLY A 96 6.08 -3.89 -49.12
C GLY A 96 7.40 -3.39 -48.52
N SER A 97 7.68 -3.77 -47.27
CA SER A 97 8.92 -3.41 -46.57
C SER A 97 10.15 -3.94 -47.34
N SER A 98 10.92 -3.07 -47.99
CA SER A 98 12.20 -3.47 -48.60
C SER A 98 13.37 -2.57 -48.28
N ASP A 99 13.20 -1.46 -47.54
CA ASP A 99 14.34 -0.62 -47.17
C ASP A 99 14.55 -0.63 -45.67
N ALA A 100 15.79 -0.88 -45.26
CA ALA A 100 16.33 -0.75 -43.90
C ALA A 100 16.28 0.69 -43.34
N SER A 101 15.53 1.59 -44.01
CA SER A 101 15.26 2.98 -43.65
C SER A 101 13.79 3.19 -43.23
N ASP A 102 12.97 2.13 -43.20
CA ASP A 102 11.54 2.17 -42.82
C ASP A 102 11.34 2.06 -41.30
N ASP A 103 12.07 2.86 -40.53
CA ASP A 103 11.97 2.92 -39.07
C ASP A 103 10.54 3.35 -38.66
N ILE A 104 9.87 4.15 -39.49
CA ILE A 104 8.52 4.62 -39.23
C ILE A 104 7.47 3.50 -39.32
N GLY A 105 7.55 2.63 -40.32
CA GLY A 105 6.66 1.48 -40.45
C GLY A 105 6.86 0.46 -39.32
N LEU A 106 8.08 0.33 -38.81
CA LEU A 106 8.37 -0.47 -37.61
C LEU A 106 7.67 0.14 -36.37
N HIS A 107 7.93 1.40 -36.07
CA HIS A 107 7.39 2.07 -34.88
C HIS A 107 5.86 2.19 -34.89
N LEU A 108 5.24 2.40 -36.06
CA LEU A 108 3.77 2.38 -36.17
C LEU A 108 3.16 1.01 -35.86
N ARG A 109 3.82 -0.09 -36.27
CA ARG A 109 3.37 -1.46 -35.96
C ARG A 109 3.57 -1.78 -34.49
N GLU A 110 4.69 -1.36 -33.90
CA GLU A 110 4.95 -1.46 -32.47
C GLU A 110 3.90 -0.68 -31.66
N TRP A 111 3.60 0.55 -32.08
CA TRP A 111 2.59 1.38 -31.45
C TRP A 111 1.20 0.73 -31.48
N LYS A 112 0.78 0.23 -32.65
CA LYS A 112 -0.48 -0.50 -32.79
C LYS A 112 -0.54 -1.72 -31.88
N LEU A 113 0.52 -2.53 -31.85
CA LEU A 113 0.60 -3.74 -31.04
C LEU A 113 0.48 -3.42 -29.53
N GLU A 114 1.18 -2.39 -29.07
CA GLU A 114 1.13 -2.00 -27.66
C GLU A 114 -0.21 -1.41 -27.26
N GLU A 115 -0.88 -0.71 -28.19
CA GLU A 115 -2.24 -0.25 -27.93
C GLU A 115 -3.24 -1.42 -27.90
N GLU A 116 -3.11 -2.43 -28.76
CA GLU A 116 -3.93 -3.66 -28.71
C GLU A 116 -3.75 -4.39 -27.37
N ARG A 117 -2.51 -4.55 -26.91
CA ARG A 117 -2.19 -5.11 -25.58
C ARG A 117 -2.80 -4.28 -24.45
N LEU A 118 -2.72 -2.96 -24.55
CA LEU A 118 -3.34 -2.07 -23.56
C LEU A 118 -4.85 -2.29 -23.48
N GLN A 119 -5.54 -2.38 -24.62
CA GLN A 119 -6.99 -2.64 -24.66
C GLN A 119 -7.34 -3.99 -24.04
N GLU A 120 -6.56 -5.04 -24.33
CA GLU A 120 -6.73 -6.36 -23.71
C GLU A 120 -6.63 -6.28 -22.18
N HIS A 121 -5.59 -5.62 -21.66
CA HIS A 121 -5.42 -5.44 -20.22
C HIS A 121 -6.57 -4.63 -19.59
N LEU A 122 -7.08 -3.60 -20.28
CA LEU A 122 -8.22 -2.81 -19.81
C LEU A 122 -9.52 -3.61 -19.79
N GLU A 123 -9.74 -4.49 -20.77
CA GLU A 123 -10.85 -5.43 -20.74
C GLU A 123 -10.73 -6.41 -19.58
N ASN A 124 -9.54 -6.95 -19.33
CA ASN A 124 -9.28 -7.83 -18.20
C ASN A 124 -9.57 -7.12 -16.87
N ILE A 125 -9.08 -5.89 -16.69
CA ILE A 125 -9.41 -5.04 -15.53
C ILE A 125 -10.93 -4.88 -15.37
N ARG A 126 -11.66 -4.59 -16.46
CA ARG A 126 -13.12 -4.47 -16.43
C ARG A 126 -13.81 -5.76 -15.99
N ARG A 127 -13.35 -6.91 -16.48
CA ARG A 127 -13.88 -8.24 -16.10
C ARG A 127 -13.58 -8.55 -14.64
N GLU A 128 -12.39 -8.24 -14.16
CA GLU A 128 -11.95 -8.50 -12.78
C GLU A 128 -12.70 -7.63 -11.77
N ILE A 129 -12.93 -6.34 -12.05
CA ILE A 129 -13.71 -5.47 -11.16
C ILE A 129 -15.16 -5.97 -11.00
N ASN A 130 -15.75 -6.52 -12.07
CA ASN A 130 -17.17 -6.86 -12.13
C ASN A 130 -17.49 -8.33 -11.80
N GLY A 131 -16.54 -9.25 -12.03
CA GLY A 131 -16.80 -10.69 -11.96
C GLY A 131 -15.88 -11.49 -11.04
N ASN A 132 -14.59 -11.14 -10.96
CA ASN A 132 -13.59 -12.01 -10.34
C ASN A 132 -12.96 -11.37 -9.10
N LYS A 133 -13.08 -12.02 -7.94
CA LYS A 133 -12.66 -11.45 -6.65
C LYS A 133 -11.16 -11.59 -6.35
N GLU A 134 -10.36 -12.09 -7.29
CA GLU A 134 -8.93 -12.36 -7.05
C GLU A 134 -8.09 -11.08 -7.22
N PRO A 135 -7.54 -10.49 -6.13
CA PRO A 135 -6.83 -9.21 -6.23
C PRO A 135 -5.47 -9.31 -6.94
N SER A 136 -4.86 -10.50 -6.93
CA SER A 136 -3.61 -10.82 -7.62
C SER A 136 -3.69 -10.57 -9.13
N ARG A 137 -4.74 -11.08 -9.77
CA ARG A 137 -4.98 -10.91 -11.21
C ARG A 137 -5.23 -9.45 -11.57
N LEU A 138 -6.02 -8.75 -10.77
CA LEU A 138 -6.23 -7.31 -10.94
C LEU A 138 -4.92 -6.52 -10.91
N ARG A 139 -4.03 -6.84 -9.96
CA ARG A 139 -2.69 -6.23 -9.90
C ARG A 139 -1.86 -6.57 -11.13
N GLU A 140 -1.93 -7.79 -11.64
CA GLU A 140 -1.23 -8.21 -12.85
C GLU A 140 -1.73 -7.46 -14.09
N SER A 141 -3.05 -7.42 -14.31
CA SER A 141 -3.67 -6.68 -15.41
C SER A 141 -3.35 -5.18 -15.35
N MET A 142 -3.36 -4.58 -14.16
CA MET A 142 -2.94 -3.18 -13.95
C MET A 142 -1.47 -2.95 -14.30
N ARG A 143 -0.57 -3.87 -13.93
CA ARG A 143 0.86 -3.77 -14.31
C ARG A 143 1.06 -3.91 -15.81
N GLY A 144 0.37 -4.87 -16.45
CA GLY A 144 0.38 -5.05 -17.90
C GLY A 144 -0.09 -3.79 -18.62
N ALA A 145 -1.23 -3.22 -18.21
CA ALA A 145 -1.74 -1.96 -18.75
C ALA A 145 -0.74 -0.81 -18.57
N SER A 146 -0.09 -0.70 -17.40
CA SER A 146 0.95 0.31 -17.16
C SER A 146 2.14 0.16 -18.12
N GLN A 147 2.60 -1.08 -18.33
CA GLN A 147 3.69 -1.38 -19.25
C GLN A 147 3.32 -1.05 -20.70
N SER A 148 2.18 -1.52 -21.19
CA SER A 148 1.74 -1.26 -22.56
C SER A 148 1.40 0.20 -22.81
N ASN A 149 0.85 0.94 -21.84
CA ASN A 149 0.65 2.38 -22.01
C ASN A 149 1.99 3.13 -22.15
N ARG A 150 3.02 2.76 -21.38
CA ARG A 150 4.37 3.35 -21.55
C ARG A 150 5.01 2.97 -22.88
N ALA A 151 4.88 1.71 -23.30
CA ALA A 151 5.43 1.24 -24.56
C ALA A 151 4.71 1.88 -25.77
N SER A 152 3.38 2.01 -25.72
CA SER A 152 2.57 2.75 -26.70
C SER A 152 3.03 4.21 -26.82
N MET A 153 3.26 4.89 -25.69
CA MET A 153 3.80 6.26 -25.70
C MET A 153 5.20 6.36 -26.33
N ALA A 154 6.11 5.44 -25.98
CA ALA A 154 7.46 5.43 -26.52
C ALA A 154 7.47 5.17 -28.04
N ALA A 155 6.65 4.23 -28.51
CA ALA A 155 6.50 3.96 -29.94
C ALA A 155 5.86 5.15 -30.69
N ALA A 156 4.92 5.85 -30.06
CA ALA A 156 4.33 7.07 -30.60
C ALA A 156 5.38 8.19 -30.80
N GLU A 157 6.25 8.36 -29.81
CA GLU A 157 7.34 9.34 -29.83
C GLU A 157 8.38 8.98 -30.90
N ALA A 158 8.83 7.74 -30.95
CA ALA A 158 9.75 7.25 -31.97
C ALA A 158 9.19 7.43 -33.40
N THR A 159 7.89 7.20 -33.58
CA THR A 159 7.20 7.44 -34.86
C THR A 159 7.22 8.92 -35.26
N ALA A 160 7.02 9.82 -34.30
CA ALA A 160 7.01 11.26 -34.55
C ALA A 160 8.41 11.82 -34.83
N GLU A 161 9.44 11.30 -34.16
CA GLU A 161 10.85 11.68 -34.33
C GLU A 161 11.49 11.10 -35.60
N SER A 162 10.90 10.06 -36.19
CA SER A 162 11.35 9.45 -37.44
C SER A 162 11.44 10.50 -38.55
N THR A 163 12.52 10.48 -39.35
CA THR A 163 12.72 11.45 -40.46
C THR A 163 12.68 10.75 -41.82
N PRO A 164 11.49 10.38 -42.32
CA PRO A 164 11.37 9.63 -43.55
C PRO A 164 11.82 10.42 -44.79
N THR A 165 12.55 9.73 -45.65
CA THR A 165 13.08 10.26 -46.91
C THR A 165 12.01 10.31 -48.01
N LEU A 166 11.11 9.33 -48.04
CA LEU A 166 10.06 9.20 -49.07
C LEU A 166 8.83 10.10 -48.80
N PRO A 167 8.26 10.75 -49.82
CA PRO A 167 7.08 11.62 -49.65
C PRO A 167 5.86 10.94 -49.03
N ALA A 168 5.55 9.70 -49.42
CA ALA A 168 4.43 8.93 -48.86
C ALA A 168 4.63 8.62 -47.36
N LEU A 169 5.87 8.35 -46.94
CA LEU A 169 6.21 8.11 -45.54
C LEU A 169 6.15 9.40 -44.69
N ARG A 170 6.43 10.57 -45.28
CA ARG A 170 6.25 11.88 -44.61
C ARG A 170 4.79 12.19 -44.34
N GLU A 171 3.89 11.82 -45.24
CA GLU A 171 2.45 11.98 -45.01
C GLU A 171 1.98 11.11 -43.85
N ALA A 172 2.41 9.85 -43.80
CA ALA A 172 2.16 8.94 -42.68
C ALA A 172 2.72 9.48 -41.36
N GLN A 173 3.96 10.00 -41.34
CA GLN A 173 4.56 10.64 -40.17
C GLN A 173 3.73 11.82 -39.66
N LYS A 174 3.27 12.67 -40.56
CA LYS A 174 2.46 13.84 -40.19
C LYS A 174 1.14 13.40 -39.55
N MET A 175 0.45 12.42 -40.14
CA MET A 175 -0.79 11.86 -39.58
C MET A 175 -0.53 11.22 -38.21
N ALA A 176 0.59 10.51 -38.06
CA ALA A 176 1.00 9.88 -36.80
C ALA A 176 1.31 10.91 -35.71
N ALA A 177 2.00 12.02 -36.04
CA ALA A 177 2.27 13.11 -35.12
C ALA A 177 0.99 13.84 -34.68
N GLU A 178 0.05 14.06 -35.60
CA GLU A 178 -1.27 14.61 -35.27
C GLU A 178 -2.04 13.69 -34.32
N LEU A 179 -1.98 12.38 -34.55
CA LEU A 179 -2.60 11.36 -33.71
C LEU A 179 -1.93 11.30 -32.31
N GLN A 180 -0.59 11.35 -32.25
CA GLN A 180 0.18 11.40 -31.01
C GLN A 180 -0.24 12.61 -30.16
N SER A 181 -0.34 13.80 -30.76
CA SER A 181 -0.72 15.02 -30.03
C SER A 181 -2.08 14.90 -29.30
N LYS A 182 -3.00 14.10 -29.85
CA LYS A 182 -4.32 13.85 -29.27
C LYS A 182 -4.28 12.80 -28.15
N ILE A 183 -3.43 11.79 -28.27
CA ILE A 183 -3.39 10.64 -27.36
C ILE A 183 -2.48 10.86 -26.15
N THR A 184 -1.44 11.69 -26.27
CA THR A 184 -0.47 11.96 -25.21
C THR A 184 -1.12 12.47 -23.92
N PRO A 185 -2.07 13.43 -23.93
CA PRO A 185 -2.74 13.86 -22.71
C PRO A 185 -3.52 12.73 -22.01
N LEU A 186 -4.16 11.85 -22.79
CA LEU A 186 -4.85 10.68 -22.26
C LEU A 186 -3.86 9.65 -21.70
N ALA A 187 -2.70 9.49 -22.34
CA ALA A 187 -1.66 8.56 -21.93
C ALA A 187 -1.03 8.93 -20.60
N HIS A 188 -0.75 10.23 -20.43
CA HIS A 188 -0.26 10.78 -19.17
C HIS A 188 -1.28 10.62 -18.05
N ARG A 189 -2.56 10.91 -18.31
CA ARG A 189 -3.63 10.70 -17.30
C ARG A 189 -3.74 9.25 -16.88
N LEU A 190 -3.69 8.31 -17.84
CA LEU A 190 -3.69 6.87 -17.54
C LEU A 190 -2.48 6.44 -16.73
N SER A 191 -1.29 6.99 -17.03
CA SER A 191 -0.07 6.72 -16.28
C SER A 191 -0.23 7.03 -14.78
N LEU A 192 -0.91 8.14 -14.44
CA LEU A 192 -1.17 8.52 -13.05
C LEU A 192 -2.09 7.53 -12.33
N SER A 193 -3.11 6.98 -13.01
CA SER A 193 -3.96 5.94 -12.43
C SER A 193 -3.29 4.57 -12.34
N LEU A 194 -2.46 4.22 -13.31
CA LEU A 194 -1.78 2.92 -13.44
C LEU A 194 -0.48 2.83 -12.63
N GLY A 195 0.07 3.98 -12.20
CA GLY A 195 1.24 4.07 -11.34
C GLY A 195 0.93 3.82 -9.86
N ASN A 196 1.96 3.93 -9.03
CA ASN A 196 1.86 3.87 -7.57
C ASN A 196 2.06 5.25 -6.92
N GLU A 197 2.24 6.29 -7.72
CA GLU A 197 2.53 7.63 -7.22
C GLU A 197 1.30 8.26 -6.57
N GLU A 198 1.55 9.14 -5.60
CA GLU A 198 0.52 10.00 -5.03
C GLU A 198 0.05 10.99 -6.09
N THR A 199 -1.25 11.25 -6.11
CA THR A 199 -1.88 12.14 -7.08
C THR A 199 -2.86 13.06 -6.38
N GLU A 200 -2.86 14.33 -6.78
CA GLU A 200 -3.78 15.35 -6.27
C GLU A 200 -4.90 15.69 -7.27
N LEU A 201 -4.97 14.96 -8.39
CA LEU A 201 -5.96 15.24 -9.43
C LEU A 201 -7.39 15.02 -8.89
N PRO A 202 -8.34 15.94 -9.13
CA PRO A 202 -9.73 15.80 -8.67
C PRO A 202 -10.40 14.51 -9.14
N GLU A 203 -10.12 14.11 -10.38
CA GLU A 203 -10.62 12.88 -11.02
C GLU A 203 -10.08 11.61 -10.35
N LEU A 204 -8.96 11.71 -9.63
CA LEU A 204 -8.31 10.65 -8.89
C LEU A 204 -8.52 10.78 -7.37
N SER A 205 -9.47 11.60 -6.92
CA SER A 205 -9.76 11.83 -5.49
C SER A 205 -10.00 10.54 -4.69
N ALA A 206 -10.66 9.54 -5.28
CA ALA A 206 -10.86 8.23 -4.65
C ALA A 206 -9.55 7.44 -4.51
N VAL A 207 -8.66 7.54 -5.49
CA VAL A 207 -7.30 6.95 -5.44
C VAL A 207 -6.48 7.67 -4.37
N ALA A 208 -6.44 8.99 -4.40
CA ALA A 208 -5.71 9.82 -3.44
C ALA A 208 -6.15 9.53 -2.00
N LYS A 209 -7.46 9.35 -1.77
CA LYS A 209 -7.98 8.96 -0.46
C LYS A 209 -7.49 7.57 -0.03
N ALA A 210 -7.57 6.58 -0.91
CA ALA A 210 -7.16 5.21 -0.58
C ALA A 210 -5.65 5.09 -0.33
N GLU A 211 -4.84 5.78 -1.14
CA GLU A 211 -3.38 5.85 -0.95
C GLU A 211 -3.02 6.56 0.35
N ARG A 212 -3.68 7.68 0.67
CA ARG A 212 -3.46 8.38 1.93
C ARG A 212 -3.84 7.52 3.13
N GLU A 213 -4.93 6.76 3.06
CA GLU A 213 -5.31 5.80 4.10
C GLU A 213 -4.25 4.70 4.28
N LEU A 214 -3.70 4.18 3.18
CA LEU A 214 -2.64 3.18 3.20
C LEU A 214 -1.33 3.74 3.78
N ALA A 215 -0.90 4.91 3.31
CA ALA A 215 0.31 5.59 3.78
C ALA A 215 0.21 5.92 5.28
N ASN A 216 -0.92 6.51 5.70
CA ASN A 216 -1.16 6.81 7.11
C ASN A 216 -1.14 5.54 7.98
N ALA A 217 -1.71 4.43 7.51
CA ALA A 217 -1.67 3.17 8.23
C ALA A 217 -0.24 2.63 8.36
N SER A 218 0.54 2.65 7.26
CA SER A 218 1.95 2.24 7.24
C SER A 218 2.78 3.06 8.23
N SER A 219 2.74 4.39 8.11
CA SER A 219 3.50 5.29 8.97
C SER A 219 3.07 5.19 10.44
N SER A 220 1.79 4.95 10.72
CA SER A 220 1.32 4.75 12.09
C SER A 220 1.88 3.46 12.70
N ILE A 221 1.90 2.36 11.95
CA ILE A 221 2.46 1.07 12.40
C ILE A 221 3.97 1.21 12.63
N GLU A 222 4.70 1.83 11.70
CA GLU A 222 6.13 2.07 11.82
C GLU A 222 6.48 2.95 13.03
N ALA A 223 5.75 4.05 13.23
CA ALA A 223 5.96 4.92 14.38
C ALA A 223 5.71 4.18 15.70
N TYR A 224 4.64 3.40 15.77
CA TYR A 224 4.28 2.63 16.96
C TYR A 224 5.27 1.50 17.26
N TYR A 225 5.73 0.78 16.23
CA TYR A 225 6.84 -0.16 16.35
C TYR A 225 8.12 0.51 16.84
N GLY A 226 8.47 1.67 16.28
CA GLY A 226 9.65 2.43 16.68
C GLY A 226 9.61 2.84 18.15
N GLN A 227 8.45 3.28 18.66
CA GLN A 227 8.27 3.62 20.07
C GLN A 227 8.41 2.40 20.98
N LEU A 228 7.79 1.27 20.62
CA LEU A 228 7.95 0.01 21.37
C LEU A 228 9.42 -0.43 21.41
N ARG A 229 10.11 -0.37 20.26
CA ARG A 229 11.52 -0.77 20.14
C ARG A 229 12.41 0.01 21.09
N CYS A 230 12.23 1.33 21.19
CA CYS A 230 13.01 2.18 22.09
C CYS A 230 12.86 1.81 23.57
N HIS A 231 11.76 1.16 23.96
CA HIS A 231 11.48 0.80 25.36
C HIS A 231 11.63 -0.71 25.61
N LEU A 232 11.95 -1.52 24.59
CA LEU A 232 11.86 -2.97 24.69
C LEU A 232 12.73 -3.54 25.81
N GLU A 233 13.98 -3.08 25.93
CA GLU A 233 14.89 -3.56 26.99
C GLU A 233 14.30 -3.34 28.39
N LYS A 234 13.66 -2.18 28.59
CA LYS A 234 13.05 -1.85 29.87
C LYS A 234 11.78 -2.66 30.09
N VAL A 235 10.96 -2.88 29.06
CA VAL A 235 9.80 -3.76 29.12
C VAL A 235 10.21 -5.20 29.49
N ASP A 236 11.21 -5.76 28.80
CA ASP A 236 11.71 -7.11 29.09
C ASP A 236 12.27 -7.20 30.52
N SER A 237 12.96 -6.17 31.01
CA SER A 237 13.45 -6.11 32.39
C SER A 237 12.30 -6.10 33.42
N GLU A 238 11.22 -5.37 33.16
CA GLU A 238 10.07 -5.33 34.06
C GLU A 238 9.25 -6.62 34.02
N LEU A 239 9.10 -7.24 32.84
CA LEU A 239 8.49 -8.56 32.69
C LEU A 239 9.28 -9.64 33.43
N ALA A 240 10.62 -9.61 33.33
CA ALA A 240 11.50 -10.55 34.02
C ALA A 240 11.39 -10.49 35.55
N ALA A 241 11.00 -9.34 36.09
CA ALA A 241 10.81 -9.15 37.53
C ALA A 241 9.46 -9.70 38.04
N VAL A 242 8.52 -9.99 37.14
CA VAL A 242 7.16 -10.45 37.46
C VAL A 242 6.99 -11.94 37.12
N ILE A 243 7.70 -12.43 36.10
CA ILE A 243 7.65 -13.84 35.68
C ILE A 243 8.72 -14.65 36.42
N GLU A 244 8.31 -15.63 37.22
CA GLU A 244 9.23 -16.57 37.86
C GLU A 244 10.02 -17.37 36.80
N ASN A 245 11.35 -17.43 36.96
CA ASN A 245 12.25 -18.08 36.00
C ASN A 245 12.10 -17.57 34.55
N TYR A 246 11.89 -16.27 34.38
CA TYR A 246 11.78 -15.65 33.05
C TYR A 246 12.98 -15.99 32.17
N SER A 247 12.70 -16.70 31.09
CA SER A 247 13.60 -16.83 29.95
C SER A 247 12.76 -16.53 28.71
N PRO A 248 13.04 -15.44 27.99
CA PRO A 248 12.25 -15.08 26.81
C PRO A 248 12.28 -16.15 25.72
N GLU A 249 13.30 -17.02 25.73
CA GLU A 249 13.45 -18.17 24.84
C GLU A 249 12.50 -19.33 25.19
N ARG A 250 12.03 -19.41 26.43
CA ARG A 250 11.11 -20.46 26.92
C ARG A 250 9.64 -20.10 26.78
N LEU A 251 9.33 -18.82 26.57
CA LEU A 251 7.98 -18.38 26.29
C LEU A 251 7.58 -18.73 24.86
N ASP A 252 6.30 -19.06 24.68
CA ASP A 252 5.73 -19.12 23.35
C ASP A 252 5.96 -17.78 22.63
N ARG A 253 6.25 -17.85 21.33
CA ARG A 253 6.61 -16.66 20.53
C ARG A 253 5.48 -15.64 20.50
N VAL A 254 4.23 -16.12 20.41
CA VAL A 254 3.04 -15.27 20.39
C VAL A 254 2.83 -14.63 21.75
N ASP A 255 2.88 -15.42 22.83
CA ASP A 255 2.70 -14.88 24.19
C ASP A 255 3.76 -13.83 24.52
N ARG A 256 5.02 -14.08 24.16
CA ARG A 256 6.09 -13.09 24.35
C ARG A 256 5.84 -11.80 23.57
N ALA A 257 5.43 -11.91 22.30
CA ALA A 257 5.12 -10.75 21.47
C ALA A 257 3.99 -9.91 22.09
N ILE A 258 2.93 -10.57 22.58
CA ILE A 258 1.80 -9.93 23.22
C ILE A 258 2.19 -9.30 24.57
N LEU A 259 2.97 -10.00 25.39
CA LEU A 259 3.46 -9.46 26.67
C LEU A 259 4.35 -8.24 26.49
N ARG A 260 5.24 -8.25 25.49
CA ARG A 260 6.08 -7.09 25.16
C ARG A 260 5.23 -5.90 24.71
N LEU A 261 4.24 -6.13 23.85
CA LEU A 261 3.32 -5.09 23.42
C LEU A 261 2.49 -4.53 24.58
N GLY A 262 1.83 -5.40 25.36
CA GLY A 262 1.00 -5.01 26.49
C GLY A 262 1.81 -4.34 27.61
N GLY A 263 3.01 -4.84 27.89
CA GLY A 263 3.94 -4.22 28.84
C GLY A 263 4.42 -2.85 28.38
N TYR A 264 4.69 -2.67 27.08
CA TYR A 264 4.98 -1.35 26.52
C TYR A 264 3.80 -0.38 26.73
N GLU A 265 2.58 -0.77 26.34
CA GLU A 265 1.40 0.10 26.50
C GLU A 265 1.15 0.46 27.98
N LEU A 266 1.29 -0.51 28.89
CA LEU A 266 1.09 -0.29 30.32
C LEU A 266 2.09 0.67 30.96
N LEU A 267 3.35 0.60 30.54
CA LEU A 267 4.44 1.30 31.22
C LEU A 267 4.79 2.63 30.54
N PHE A 268 4.56 2.76 29.24
CA PHE A 268 5.12 3.85 28.43
C PHE A 268 4.09 4.58 27.55
N ASP A 269 2.86 4.08 27.40
CA ASP A 269 1.79 4.79 26.68
C ASP A 269 0.71 5.31 27.64
N PRO A 270 0.88 6.51 28.22
CA PRO A 270 -0.09 7.10 29.15
C PRO A 270 -1.44 7.42 28.48
N GLY A 271 -1.51 7.37 27.14
CA GLY A 271 -2.76 7.55 26.38
C GLY A 271 -3.68 6.34 26.40
N ILE A 272 -3.25 5.21 26.98
CA ILE A 272 -4.00 3.95 27.04
C ILE A 272 -4.23 3.55 28.50
N PRO A 273 -5.48 3.51 28.98
CA PRO A 273 -5.77 3.04 30.33
C PRO A 273 -5.33 1.60 30.55
N SER A 274 -4.80 1.26 31.73
CA SER A 274 -4.23 -0.06 32.02
C SER A 274 -5.20 -1.21 31.73
N ALA A 275 -6.47 -1.06 32.11
CA ALA A 275 -7.51 -2.05 31.85
C ALA A 275 -7.75 -2.28 30.34
N VAL A 276 -7.62 -1.24 29.51
CA VAL A 276 -7.77 -1.35 28.06
C VAL A 276 -6.57 -2.07 27.45
N ALA A 277 -5.34 -1.70 27.84
CA ALA A 277 -4.12 -2.37 27.38
C ALA A 277 -4.15 -3.87 27.70
N ILE A 278 -4.53 -4.23 28.94
CA ILE A 278 -4.67 -5.62 29.39
C ILE A 278 -5.75 -6.35 28.58
N ASN A 279 -6.94 -5.77 28.44
CA ASN A 279 -8.04 -6.40 27.71
C ASN A 279 -7.67 -6.66 26.24
N GLU A 280 -7.02 -5.69 25.59
CA GLU A 280 -6.57 -5.83 24.19
C GLU A 280 -5.49 -6.90 24.03
N ALA A 281 -4.55 -7.01 24.98
CA ALA A 281 -3.56 -8.08 25.00
C ALA A 281 -4.22 -9.47 25.15
N ILE A 282 -5.25 -9.59 25.98
CA ILE A 282 -6.03 -10.84 26.14
C ILE A 282 -6.74 -11.21 24.83
N GLU A 283 -7.36 -10.25 24.16
CA GLU A 283 -8.03 -10.50 22.88
C GLU A 283 -7.04 -10.93 21.79
N LEU A 284 -5.84 -10.36 21.76
CA LEU A 284 -4.75 -10.82 20.88
C LEU A 284 -4.33 -12.25 21.24
N ALA A 285 -4.25 -12.58 22.53
CA ALA A 285 -3.88 -13.92 22.99
C ALA A 285 -4.95 -14.96 22.62
N ARG A 286 -6.24 -14.58 22.66
CA ARG A 286 -7.34 -15.43 22.16
C ARG A 286 -7.26 -15.64 20.65
N ALA A 287 -6.84 -14.62 19.90
CA ALA A 287 -6.80 -14.66 18.45
C ALA A 287 -5.61 -15.45 17.89
N PHE A 288 -4.43 -15.33 18.52
CA PHE A 288 -3.18 -15.86 17.98
C PHE A 288 -2.50 -16.92 18.85
N GLY A 289 -2.82 -16.97 20.15
CA GLY A 289 -2.18 -17.86 21.11
C GLY A 289 -2.83 -19.25 21.20
N THR A 290 -2.49 -19.95 22.27
CA THR A 290 -3.07 -21.25 22.63
C THR A 290 -4.28 -21.07 23.55
N THR A 291 -4.94 -22.18 23.93
CA THR A 291 -6.06 -22.17 24.88
C THR A 291 -5.70 -21.54 26.23
N ASP A 292 -4.43 -21.67 26.66
CA ASP A 292 -3.96 -21.18 27.96
C ASP A 292 -3.39 -19.75 27.89
N SER A 293 -3.09 -19.25 26.69
CA SER A 293 -2.49 -17.93 26.46
C SER A 293 -3.29 -16.76 27.09
N PRO A 294 -4.63 -16.68 26.96
CA PRO A 294 -5.40 -15.55 27.51
C PRO A 294 -5.29 -15.42 29.04
N SER A 295 -5.31 -16.53 29.77
CA SER A 295 -5.22 -16.52 31.24
C SER A 295 -3.80 -16.20 31.70
N PHE A 296 -2.81 -16.75 31.00
CA PHE A 296 -1.39 -16.48 31.22
C PHE A 296 -1.06 -15.00 31.02
N VAL A 297 -1.40 -14.43 29.86
CA VAL A 297 -1.14 -13.02 29.52
C VAL A 297 -1.82 -12.08 30.52
N ASN A 298 -3.09 -12.33 30.86
CA ASN A 298 -3.79 -11.53 31.86
C ASN A 298 -3.06 -11.53 33.21
N GLY A 299 -2.68 -12.72 33.70
CA GLY A 299 -2.03 -12.86 35.00
C GLY A 299 -0.72 -12.08 35.11
N ILE A 300 0.11 -12.12 34.07
CA ILE A 300 1.38 -11.39 34.04
C ILE A 300 1.16 -9.88 33.94
N LEU A 301 0.30 -9.42 33.03
CA LEU A 301 0.07 -7.99 32.84
C LEU A 301 -0.64 -7.33 34.03
N ASP A 302 -1.54 -8.04 34.72
CA ASP A 302 -2.14 -7.59 35.97
C ASP A 302 -1.10 -7.38 37.07
N GLN A 303 -0.14 -8.30 37.20
CA GLN A 303 0.95 -8.17 38.18
C GLN A 303 1.89 -7.02 37.81
N LEU A 304 2.21 -6.87 36.52
CA LEU A 304 3.02 -5.76 36.02
C LEU A 304 2.36 -4.40 36.29
N ALA A 305 1.06 -4.28 36.04
CA ALA A 305 0.31 -3.05 36.30
C ALA A 305 0.32 -2.67 37.80
N LYS A 306 0.14 -3.65 38.70
CA LYS A 306 0.22 -3.42 40.16
C LYS A 306 1.59 -2.91 40.60
N LYS A 307 2.66 -3.44 40.00
CA LYS A 307 4.03 -3.01 40.28
C LYS A 307 4.28 -1.57 39.78
N GLY A 308 3.83 -1.24 38.58
CA GLY A 308 3.96 0.10 37.99
C GLY A 308 3.23 1.21 38.76
N HIS A 309 2.13 0.88 39.45
CA HIS A 309 1.39 1.80 40.32
C HIS A 309 1.96 1.92 41.75
N GLY A 310 2.94 1.10 42.13
CA GLY A 310 3.50 1.03 43.48
C GLY A 310 4.66 2.00 43.79
N THR A 311 5.04 2.88 42.87
CA THR A 311 6.20 3.80 43.02
C THR A 311 5.85 5.28 43.10
N VAL A 312 4.57 5.62 43.32
CA VAL A 312 4.15 6.99 43.65
C VAL A 312 3.55 7.00 45.06
N THR A 313 4.41 6.90 46.07
CA THR A 313 4.08 7.29 47.45
C THR A 313 5.23 8.17 47.95
N GLU A 314 4.93 9.46 47.96
CA GLU A 314 5.41 10.52 48.86
C GLU A 314 6.68 10.24 49.67
N GLU A 315 7.78 10.92 49.30
CA GLU A 315 8.72 11.56 50.24
C GLU A 315 9.10 12.95 49.73
#